data_AF-A0A2R3Z741-F1
#
_entry.id   AF-A0A2R3Z741-F1
#
_cell.length_a   1.000
_cell.length_b   1.000
_cell.length_c   1.000
_cell.angle_alpha   90.00
_cell.angle_beta   90.00
_cell.angle_gamma   90.00
#
_symmetry.space_group_name_H-M   'P 1'
#
loop_
_entity.id
_entity.type
_entity.pdbx_description
1 polymer ?
#
loop_
_entity_poly.entity_id
_entity_poly.type
_entity_poly.pdbx_seq_one_letter_code
_entity_poly.pdbx_strand_id
1 'polypeptide(L)'
;MSEENNKDQDQVNYYLNQIKKYGLGSYELAKDGENGYAESAETYAWWLFPSLINFHRIIRDEVNLKQAINMSIVIHSALIIEGFIYEAIKQEAGLVMDDSDLDGRIYNFFDKKLDKSSWTDLNDFFKLVFNVSLKSLTDSDNWKCIVMLFYFRNMLTHSKPIKFSVKEEDGKLKMRHFGNYELIYNYLLEKKLIEKVNFIQSMTTELINSEIADFFWENCQTFLENIIENSENIKMLPVYDSYHNAFEE
;
A
#
# COMPACT_ATOMS: atom_id res chain seq x y z
N MET A 1 -6.15 21.47 27.19
CA MET A 1 -7.14 21.94 26.20
C MET A 1 -6.57 22.90 25.16
N SER A 2 -5.74 23.89 25.49
CA SER A 2 -5.09 24.75 24.46
C SER A 2 -3.76 24.20 23.92
N GLU A 3 -3.08 23.32 24.65
CA GLU A 3 -1.77 22.76 24.25
C GLU A 3 -1.87 21.54 23.33
N GLU A 4 -2.93 20.72 23.46
CA GLU A 4 -3.18 19.58 22.54
C GLU A 4 -3.58 20.06 21.14
N ASN A 5 -4.49 21.04 21.05
CA ASN A 5 -4.89 21.62 19.76
C ASN A 5 -3.72 22.28 19.00
N ASN A 6 -2.71 22.79 19.71
CA ASN A 6 -1.52 23.38 19.06
C ASN A 6 -0.59 22.32 18.46
N LYS A 7 -0.44 21.16 19.12
CA LYS A 7 0.38 20.06 18.60
C LYS A 7 -0.21 19.44 17.33
N ASP A 8 -1.52 19.23 17.32
CA ASP A 8 -2.21 18.67 16.15
C ASP A 8 -2.12 19.63 14.96
N GLN A 9 -2.22 20.93 15.20
CA GLN A 9 -2.13 21.95 14.16
C GLN A 9 -0.71 22.10 13.58
N ASP A 10 0.33 21.99 14.42
CA ASP A 10 1.73 21.96 13.97
C ASP A 10 2.02 20.70 13.14
N GLN A 11 1.48 19.56 13.53
CA GLN A 11 1.65 18.29 12.82
C GLN A 11 0.91 18.26 11.47
N VAL A 12 -0.30 18.83 11.41
CA VAL A 12 -1.04 19.04 10.15
C VAL A 12 -0.25 19.96 9.21
N ASN A 13 0.26 21.08 9.71
CA ASN A 13 1.06 22.00 8.91
C ASN A 13 2.35 21.35 8.40
N TYR A 14 2.97 20.47 9.19
CA TYR A 14 4.12 19.68 8.77
C TYR A 14 3.78 18.78 7.59
N TYR A 15 2.77 17.91 7.68
CA TYR A 15 2.43 17.00 6.58
C TYR A 15 1.94 17.75 5.33
N LEU A 16 1.22 18.86 5.49
CA LEU A 16 0.87 19.72 4.36
C LEU A 16 2.09 20.32 3.68
N ASN A 17 3.11 20.70 4.45
CA ASN A 17 4.38 21.20 3.91
C ASN A 17 5.17 20.09 3.23
N GLN A 18 5.15 18.85 3.75
CA GLN A 18 5.74 17.68 3.08
C GLN A 18 5.04 17.42 1.73
N ILE A 19 3.71 17.34 1.73
CA ILE A 19 2.91 17.16 0.51
C ILE A 19 3.17 18.28 -0.50
N LYS A 20 3.28 19.54 -0.05
CA LYS A 20 3.61 20.66 -0.94
C LYS A 20 5.05 20.59 -1.44
N LYS A 21 6.03 20.35 -0.57
CA LYS A 21 7.45 20.32 -0.91
C LYS A 21 7.75 19.21 -1.92
N TYR A 22 7.26 18.00 -1.67
CA TYR A 22 7.56 16.84 -2.51
C TYR A 22 6.53 16.61 -3.61
N GLY A 23 5.29 17.08 -3.45
CA GLY A 23 4.24 17.03 -4.49
C GLY A 23 4.32 18.16 -5.53
N LEU A 24 4.84 19.35 -5.18
CA LEU A 24 5.11 20.42 -6.15
C LEU A 24 6.56 20.42 -6.63
N GLY A 25 7.53 20.04 -5.78
CA GLY A 25 8.95 19.98 -6.15
C GLY A 25 9.25 18.94 -7.22
N SER A 26 8.52 17.81 -7.22
CA SER A 26 8.53 16.85 -8.32
C SER A 26 8.02 17.49 -9.63
N TYR A 27 6.94 18.27 -9.59
CA TYR A 27 6.40 18.97 -10.75
C TYR A 27 7.33 20.06 -11.33
N GLU A 28 8.14 20.72 -10.50
CA GLU A 28 9.13 21.72 -10.93
C GLU A 28 10.43 21.09 -11.44
N LEU A 29 10.93 20.00 -10.82
CA LEU A 29 12.08 19.23 -11.32
C LEU A 29 11.84 18.61 -12.70
N ALA A 30 10.59 18.29 -13.04
CA ALA A 30 10.22 17.84 -14.39
C ALA A 30 10.29 18.94 -15.47
N LYS A 31 10.34 20.23 -15.09
CA LYS A 31 10.38 21.35 -16.06
C LYS A 31 11.78 21.80 -16.43
N ASP A 32 12.77 21.60 -15.56
CA ASP A 32 14.11 22.19 -15.71
C ASP A 32 15.16 21.24 -16.35
N GLY A 33 14.72 20.14 -16.97
CA GLY A 33 15.58 19.17 -17.63
C GLY A 33 16.18 19.62 -18.97
N GLU A 34 17.06 20.64 -18.98
CA GLU A 34 17.89 20.97 -20.16
C GLU A 34 19.14 20.08 -20.32
N ASN A 35 19.39 19.15 -19.39
CA ASN A 35 20.53 18.22 -19.48
C ASN A 35 20.09 16.78 -19.18
N GLY A 36 19.49 16.08 -20.16
CA GLY A 36 19.54 14.62 -20.34
C GLY A 36 19.17 13.66 -19.19
N TYR A 37 18.82 14.17 -18.01
CA TYR A 37 18.53 13.46 -16.75
C TYR A 37 17.22 13.97 -16.16
N ALA A 38 16.22 14.20 -17.02
CA ALA A 38 14.85 14.18 -16.57
C ALA A 38 14.47 12.70 -16.36
N GLU A 39 15.00 12.09 -15.28
CA GLU A 39 14.21 11.07 -14.59
C GLU A 39 12.96 11.81 -14.14
N SER A 40 11.93 11.72 -14.99
CA SER A 40 10.65 12.38 -14.85
C SER A 40 10.17 12.26 -13.42
N ALA A 41 9.59 13.34 -12.90
CA ALA A 41 8.78 13.35 -11.69
C ALA A 41 7.72 12.23 -11.57
N GLU A 42 7.52 11.45 -12.63
CA GLU A 42 6.74 10.23 -12.69
C GLU A 42 7.33 9.08 -11.86
N THR A 43 8.64 9.06 -11.56
CA THR A 43 9.28 7.80 -11.13
C THR A 43 9.03 7.38 -9.67
N TYR A 44 8.66 8.26 -8.74
CA TYR A 44 8.59 7.85 -7.32
C TYR A 44 7.33 8.31 -6.58
N ALA A 45 6.14 8.33 -7.19
CA ALA A 45 4.91 8.80 -6.54
C ALA A 45 4.60 8.13 -5.18
N TRP A 46 5.12 6.92 -4.93
CA TRP A 46 4.79 6.14 -3.74
C TRP A 46 5.31 6.76 -2.43
N TRP A 47 6.46 7.43 -2.44
CA TRP A 47 7.07 8.04 -1.25
C TRP A 47 6.25 9.20 -0.65
N LEU A 48 5.26 9.73 -1.38
CA LEU A 48 4.36 10.79 -0.89
C LEU A 48 3.22 10.21 -0.06
N PHE A 49 2.85 8.94 -0.30
CA PHE A 49 1.69 8.34 0.34
C PHE A 49 1.84 8.17 1.85
N PRO A 50 3.01 7.87 2.45
CA PRO A 50 3.15 7.85 3.91
C PRO A 50 2.72 9.16 4.57
N SER A 51 3.21 10.30 4.07
CA SER A 51 2.79 11.63 4.55
C SER A 51 1.30 11.88 4.34
N LEU A 52 0.74 11.46 3.19
CA LEU A 52 -0.68 11.58 2.92
C LEU A 52 -1.54 10.71 3.85
N ILE A 53 -1.09 9.48 4.15
CA ILE A 53 -1.77 8.58 5.09
C ILE A 53 -1.75 9.19 6.49
N ASN A 54 -0.61 9.72 6.95
CA ASN A 54 -0.55 10.36 8.26
C ASN A 54 -1.47 11.59 8.34
N PHE A 55 -1.48 12.43 7.30
CA PHE A 55 -2.46 13.52 7.19
C PHE A 55 -3.90 13.00 7.26
N HIS A 56 -4.23 11.97 6.47
CA HIS A 56 -5.54 11.33 6.47
C HIS A 56 -5.94 10.81 7.85
N ARG A 57 -5.04 10.17 8.58
CA ARG A 57 -5.30 9.65 9.94
C ARG A 57 -5.66 10.78 10.91
N ILE A 58 -5.00 11.93 10.82
CA ILE A 58 -5.29 13.10 11.66
C ILE A 58 -6.67 13.68 11.33
N ILE A 59 -6.92 14.00 10.05
CA ILE A 59 -8.17 14.68 9.67
C ILE A 59 -9.39 13.74 9.69
N ARG A 60 -9.18 12.42 9.63
CA ARG A 60 -10.24 11.40 9.57
C ARG A 60 -11.27 11.65 10.66
N ASP A 61 -10.84 11.90 11.88
CA ASP A 61 -11.76 11.99 13.01
C ASP A 61 -12.52 13.30 13.10
N GLU A 62 -12.09 14.32 12.35
CA GLU A 62 -12.69 15.65 12.30
C GLU A 62 -13.74 15.81 11.19
N VAL A 63 -13.75 14.93 10.19
CA VAL A 63 -14.59 15.07 8.99
C VAL A 63 -15.63 13.95 8.86
N ASN A 64 -16.77 14.26 8.24
CA ASN A 64 -17.86 13.30 7.99
C ASN A 64 -17.59 12.35 6.80
N LEU A 65 -16.31 12.08 6.50
CA LEU A 65 -15.85 11.26 5.37
C LEU A 65 -14.99 10.08 5.83
N LYS A 66 -15.15 9.64 7.09
CA LYS A 66 -14.32 8.60 7.73
C LYS A 66 -14.13 7.35 6.89
N GLN A 67 -15.22 6.80 6.36
CA GLN A 67 -15.17 5.59 5.52
C GLN A 67 -14.34 5.78 4.25
N ALA A 68 -14.53 6.90 3.55
CA ALA A 68 -13.78 7.21 2.34
C ALA A 68 -12.27 7.39 2.63
N ILE A 69 -11.95 8.04 3.76
CA ILE A 69 -10.57 8.20 4.21
C ILE A 69 -9.96 6.84 4.57
N ASN A 70 -10.68 5.99 5.32
CA ASN A 70 -10.24 4.64 5.65
C ASN A 70 -10.02 3.77 4.40
N MET A 71 -10.92 3.86 3.39
CA MET A 71 -10.71 3.21 2.08
C MET A 71 -9.42 3.71 1.42
N SER A 72 -9.20 5.04 1.44
CA SER A 72 -8.01 5.64 0.85
C SER A 72 -6.73 5.14 1.53
N ILE A 73 -6.71 5.06 2.86
CA ILE A 73 -5.57 4.52 3.61
C ILE A 73 -5.28 3.07 3.18
N VAL A 74 -6.29 2.19 3.16
CA VAL A 74 -6.11 0.78 2.74
C VAL A 74 -5.57 0.69 1.31
N ILE A 75 -6.09 1.50 0.38
CA ILE A 75 -5.62 1.51 -1.02
C ILE A 75 -4.17 2.02 -1.09
N HIS A 76 -3.86 3.13 -0.43
CA HIS A 76 -2.53 3.72 -0.45
C HIS A 76 -1.47 2.82 0.19
N SER A 77 -1.79 2.10 1.28
CA SER A 77 -0.89 1.10 1.86
C SER A 77 -0.47 0.04 0.84
N ALA A 78 -1.41 -0.45 0.01
CA ALA A 78 -1.06 -1.40 -1.05
C ALA A 78 -0.20 -0.76 -2.16
N LEU A 79 -0.49 0.48 -2.55
CA LEU A 79 0.26 1.20 -3.58
C LEU A 79 1.69 1.52 -3.15
N ILE A 80 1.91 1.82 -1.87
CA ILE A 80 3.25 2.02 -1.31
C ILE A 80 4.09 0.76 -1.51
N ILE A 81 3.55 -0.41 -1.15
CA ILE A 81 4.24 -1.68 -1.32
C ILE A 81 4.54 -1.95 -2.81
N GLU A 82 3.57 -1.76 -3.69
CA GLU A 82 3.79 -1.94 -5.13
C GLU A 82 4.86 -1.00 -5.67
N GLY A 83 4.82 0.27 -5.29
CA GLY A 83 5.77 1.29 -5.75
C GLY A 83 7.19 1.01 -5.26
N PHE A 84 7.36 0.73 -3.96
CA PHE A 84 8.66 0.38 -3.39
C PHE A 84 9.25 -0.87 -4.04
N ILE A 85 8.46 -1.94 -4.20
CA ILE A 85 8.93 -3.19 -4.81
C ILE A 85 9.24 -3.01 -6.31
N TYR A 86 8.40 -2.28 -7.04
CA TYR A 86 8.66 -1.93 -8.45
C TYR A 86 9.98 -1.19 -8.60
N GLU A 87 10.20 -0.15 -7.77
CA GLU A 87 11.43 0.64 -7.79
C GLU A 87 12.66 -0.22 -7.47
N ALA A 88 12.59 -1.05 -6.42
CA ALA A 88 13.68 -1.95 -6.06
C ALA A 88 14.04 -2.91 -7.21
N ILE A 89 13.04 -3.52 -7.84
CA ILE A 89 13.24 -4.41 -9.00
C ILE A 89 13.89 -3.67 -10.16
N LYS A 90 13.40 -2.46 -10.47
CA LYS A 90 13.89 -1.66 -11.60
C LYS A 90 15.33 -1.20 -11.39
N GLN A 91 15.68 -0.79 -10.17
CA GLN A 91 17.04 -0.38 -9.82
C GLN A 91 18.03 -1.55 -9.83
N GLU A 92 17.65 -2.70 -9.26
CA GLU A 92 18.52 -3.89 -9.25
C GLU A 92 18.70 -4.49 -10.66
N ALA A 93 17.66 -4.48 -11.49
CA ALA A 93 17.75 -4.94 -12.87
C ALA A 93 18.66 -4.05 -13.75
N GLY A 94 19.05 -2.87 -13.26
CA GLY A 94 19.81 -1.84 -13.99
C GLY A 94 18.95 -1.09 -15.00
N LEU A 95 19.50 -0.06 -15.66
CA LEU A 95 18.88 0.63 -16.80
C LEU A 95 19.67 0.28 -18.06
N VAL A 96 19.03 -0.26 -19.10
CA VAL A 96 19.67 -0.48 -20.41
C VAL A 96 19.04 0.44 -21.45
N MET A 97 19.81 1.40 -21.96
CA MET A 97 19.31 2.41 -22.92
C MET A 97 19.48 2.02 -24.39
N ASP A 98 20.25 0.98 -24.69
CA ASP A 98 20.51 0.53 -26.06
C ASP A 98 19.75 -0.77 -26.35
N ASP A 99 18.95 -0.81 -27.41
CA ASP A 99 18.20 -1.99 -27.87
C ASP A 99 18.86 -2.70 -29.08
N SER A 100 20.07 -2.26 -29.42
CA SER A 100 20.83 -2.76 -30.55
C SER A 100 21.23 -4.23 -30.40
N ASP A 101 21.50 -4.67 -29.16
CA ASP A 101 21.88 -6.04 -28.83
C ASP A 101 20.75 -6.87 -28.18
N LEU A 102 21.01 -8.18 -28.01
CA LEU A 102 20.04 -9.11 -27.44
C LEU A 102 19.70 -8.76 -25.98
N ASP A 103 20.70 -8.35 -25.21
CA ASP A 103 20.56 -8.08 -23.78
C ASP A 103 19.67 -6.84 -23.54
N GLY A 104 19.86 -5.79 -24.33
CA GLY A 104 18.99 -4.61 -24.34
C GLY A 104 17.55 -4.90 -24.76
N ARG A 105 17.34 -5.81 -25.72
CA ARG A 105 15.98 -6.25 -26.09
C ARG A 105 15.30 -7.06 -25.00
N ILE A 106 16.06 -7.92 -24.30
CA ILE A 106 15.56 -8.69 -23.16
C ILE A 106 15.18 -7.74 -22.03
N TYR A 107 16.04 -6.76 -21.71
CA TYR A 107 15.76 -5.75 -20.71
C TYR A 107 14.51 -4.94 -21.05
N ASN A 108 14.41 -4.41 -22.28
CA ASN A 108 13.25 -3.66 -22.73
C ASN A 108 11.94 -4.48 -22.70
N PHE A 109 12.03 -5.78 -22.95
CA PHE A 109 10.89 -6.67 -22.79
C PHE A 109 10.50 -6.85 -21.31
N PHE A 110 11.50 -7.01 -20.42
CA PHE A 110 11.29 -7.10 -18.99
C PHE A 110 10.69 -5.81 -18.42
N ASP A 111 11.24 -4.63 -18.72
CA ASP A 111 10.73 -3.32 -18.27
C ASP A 111 9.27 -3.10 -18.70
N LYS A 112 8.94 -3.39 -19.96
CA LYS A 112 7.55 -3.32 -20.45
C LYS A 112 6.59 -4.28 -19.75
N LYS A 113 7.09 -5.42 -19.25
CA LYS A 113 6.30 -6.32 -18.42
C LYS A 113 6.16 -5.79 -17.01
N LEU A 114 7.25 -5.27 -16.45
CA LEU A 114 7.29 -4.70 -15.12
C LEU A 114 6.26 -3.56 -14.98
N ASP A 115 6.15 -2.67 -15.97
CA ASP A 115 5.18 -1.57 -16.00
C ASP A 115 3.70 -1.98 -15.95
N LYS A 116 3.39 -3.21 -16.37
CA LYS A 116 2.01 -3.74 -16.42
C LYS A 116 1.74 -4.77 -15.32
N SER A 117 2.67 -4.91 -14.38
CA SER A 117 2.64 -5.93 -13.34
C SER A 117 1.52 -5.68 -12.34
N SER A 118 0.84 -6.75 -11.96
CA SER A 118 0.09 -6.80 -10.71
C SER A 118 1.02 -7.14 -9.55
N TRP A 119 0.53 -7.01 -8.32
CA TRP A 119 1.21 -7.52 -7.12
C TRP A 119 1.73 -8.96 -7.26
N THR A 120 0.98 -9.85 -7.91
CA THR A 120 1.43 -11.24 -8.11
C THR A 120 2.65 -11.31 -9.01
N ASP A 121 2.67 -10.53 -10.10
CA ASP A 121 3.80 -10.47 -11.03
C ASP A 121 5.02 -9.83 -10.35
N LEU A 122 4.83 -8.79 -9.53
CA LEU A 122 5.91 -8.15 -8.76
C LEU A 122 6.60 -9.13 -7.80
N ASN A 123 5.85 -10.02 -7.14
CA ASN A 123 6.44 -11.05 -6.29
C ASN A 123 7.35 -12.01 -7.07
N ASP A 124 6.93 -12.40 -8.28
CA ASP A 124 7.69 -13.30 -9.14
C ASP A 124 8.92 -12.61 -9.71
N PHE A 125 8.79 -11.35 -10.13
CA PHE A 125 9.92 -10.54 -10.62
C PHE A 125 10.92 -10.21 -9.51
N PHE A 126 10.46 -9.92 -8.30
CA PHE A 126 11.34 -9.75 -7.15
C PHE A 126 12.19 -11.00 -6.92
N LYS A 127 11.55 -12.18 -6.94
CA LYS A 127 12.26 -13.44 -6.80
C LYS A 127 13.24 -13.70 -7.94
N LEU A 128 12.88 -13.32 -9.17
CA LEU A 128 13.76 -13.46 -10.33
C LEU A 128 15.02 -12.60 -10.20
N VAL A 129 14.85 -11.35 -9.78
CA VAL A 129 15.92 -10.34 -9.73
C VAL A 129 16.80 -10.52 -8.49
N PHE A 130 16.21 -10.70 -7.31
CA PHE A 130 16.94 -10.80 -6.05
C PHE A 130 17.26 -12.26 -5.63
N ASN A 131 16.77 -13.26 -6.38
CA ASN A 131 16.91 -14.68 -6.06
C ASN A 131 16.39 -15.06 -4.65
N VAL A 132 15.47 -14.28 -4.10
CA VAL A 132 14.83 -14.51 -2.79
C VAL A 132 13.36 -14.12 -2.87
N SER A 133 12.48 -14.84 -2.17
CA SER A 133 11.05 -14.50 -2.16
C SER A 133 10.73 -13.43 -1.13
N LEU A 134 9.82 -12.50 -1.43
CA LEU A 134 9.34 -11.53 -0.44
C LEU A 134 8.77 -12.20 0.82
N LYS A 135 8.08 -13.33 0.65
CA LYS A 135 7.57 -14.14 1.75
C LYS A 135 8.66 -14.60 2.74
N SER A 136 9.89 -14.83 2.28
CA SER A 136 10.98 -15.27 3.18
C SER A 136 11.67 -14.11 3.91
N LEU A 137 11.34 -12.86 3.56
CA LEU A 137 11.92 -11.67 4.17
C LEU A 137 11.03 -11.09 5.29
N THR A 138 9.88 -11.70 5.56
CA THR A 138 8.94 -11.27 6.61
C THR A 138 8.35 -12.49 7.32
N ASP A 139 7.73 -12.29 8.48
CA ASP A 139 7.07 -13.37 9.20
C ASP A 139 5.76 -13.80 8.53
N SER A 140 5.29 -15.01 8.89
CA SER A 140 4.10 -15.60 8.27
C SER A 140 2.82 -14.79 8.50
N ASP A 141 2.72 -14.08 9.63
CA ASP A 141 1.54 -13.34 10.02
C ASP A 141 1.45 -12.02 9.24
N ASN A 142 2.55 -11.28 9.16
CA ASN A 142 2.65 -10.07 8.36
C ASN A 142 2.49 -10.39 6.86
N TRP A 143 3.12 -11.47 6.35
CA TRP A 143 2.87 -11.93 4.98
C TRP A 143 1.40 -12.20 4.69
N LYS A 144 0.71 -12.91 5.59
CA LYS A 144 -0.73 -13.18 5.46
C LYS A 144 -1.51 -11.86 5.44
N CYS A 145 -1.14 -10.89 6.27
CA CYS A 145 -1.73 -9.56 6.27
C CYS A 145 -1.59 -8.86 4.92
N ILE A 146 -0.38 -8.84 4.33
CA ILE A 146 -0.14 -8.22 3.02
C ILE A 146 -0.93 -8.89 1.91
N VAL A 147 -1.02 -10.23 1.89
CA VAL A 147 -1.87 -10.93 0.91
C VAL A 147 -3.34 -10.50 1.06
N MET A 148 -3.84 -10.35 2.29
CA MET A 148 -5.20 -9.88 2.55
C MET A 148 -5.38 -8.40 2.17
N LEU A 149 -4.38 -7.55 2.39
CA LEU A 149 -4.38 -6.14 1.97
C LEU A 149 -4.58 -6.02 0.46
N PHE A 150 -3.82 -6.76 -0.33
CA PHE A 150 -3.96 -6.76 -1.80
C PHE A 150 -5.31 -7.28 -2.27
N TYR A 151 -5.80 -8.34 -1.62
CA TYR A 151 -7.13 -8.85 -1.90
C TYR A 151 -8.21 -7.82 -1.54
N PHE A 152 -8.05 -7.09 -0.42
CA PHE A 152 -8.97 -6.04 -0.01
C PHE A 152 -8.95 -4.85 -0.95
N ARG A 153 -7.77 -4.33 -1.30
CA ARG A 153 -7.60 -3.26 -2.30
C ARG A 153 -8.34 -3.59 -3.58
N ASN A 154 -8.17 -4.80 -4.12
CA ASN A 154 -8.84 -5.23 -5.35
C ASN A 154 -10.37 -5.25 -5.22
N MET A 155 -10.90 -5.55 -4.04
CA MET A 155 -12.34 -5.48 -3.82
C MET A 155 -12.85 -4.04 -3.79
N LEU A 156 -12.12 -3.14 -3.13
CA LEU A 156 -12.48 -1.73 -3.01
C LEU A 156 -12.41 -0.99 -4.36
N THR A 157 -11.32 -1.17 -5.12
CA THR A 157 -11.10 -0.45 -6.39
C THR A 157 -12.06 -0.89 -7.49
N HIS A 158 -12.48 -2.15 -7.51
CA HIS A 158 -13.42 -2.67 -8.51
C HIS A 158 -14.90 -2.58 -8.09
N SER A 159 -15.20 -1.89 -6.98
CA SER A 159 -16.57 -1.65 -6.48
C SER A 159 -17.44 -2.91 -6.49
N LYS A 160 -16.88 -4.06 -6.11
CA LYS A 160 -17.65 -5.31 -6.11
C LYS A 160 -18.73 -5.19 -5.02
N PRO A 161 -20.03 -5.30 -5.33
CA PRO A 161 -21.07 -5.17 -4.31
C PRO A 161 -20.93 -6.29 -3.28
N ILE A 162 -20.99 -5.94 -2.00
CA ILE A 162 -21.05 -6.94 -0.93
C ILE A 162 -22.43 -7.60 -0.99
N LYS A 163 -22.49 -8.81 -1.56
CA LYS A 163 -23.73 -9.58 -1.65
C LYS A 163 -23.88 -10.42 -0.39
N PHE A 164 -24.90 -10.10 0.40
CA PHE A 164 -25.30 -10.92 1.54
C PHE A 164 -26.46 -11.83 1.14
N SER A 165 -26.37 -13.10 1.53
CA SER A 165 -27.52 -14.01 1.48
C SER A 165 -27.75 -14.61 2.85
N VAL A 166 -29.03 -14.69 3.20
CA VAL A 166 -29.51 -15.20 4.48
C VAL A 166 -30.23 -16.50 4.19
N LYS A 167 -29.87 -17.56 4.91
CA LYS A 167 -30.59 -18.83 4.84
C LYS A 167 -30.95 -19.28 6.26
N GLU A 168 -32.17 -19.75 6.42
CA GLU A 168 -32.56 -20.45 7.63
C GLU A 168 -31.96 -21.86 7.63
N GLU A 169 -31.18 -22.18 8.67
CA GLU A 169 -30.65 -23.51 8.94
C GLU A 169 -30.87 -23.82 10.42
N ASP A 170 -31.50 -24.95 10.71
CA ASP A 170 -31.79 -25.42 12.09
C ASP A 170 -32.63 -24.42 12.92
N GLY A 171 -33.58 -23.74 12.28
CA GLY A 171 -34.42 -22.70 12.92
C GLY A 171 -33.67 -21.43 13.29
N LYS A 172 -32.43 -21.25 12.79
CA LYS A 172 -31.62 -20.05 12.96
C LYS A 172 -31.31 -19.43 11.60
N LEU A 173 -31.47 -18.11 11.49
CA LEU A 173 -30.99 -17.37 10.32
C LEU A 173 -29.46 -17.36 10.35
N LYS A 174 -28.84 -17.99 9.36
CA LYS A 174 -27.39 -17.98 9.15
C LYS A 174 -27.06 -17.12 7.93
N MET A 175 -26.05 -16.28 8.07
CA MET A 175 -25.45 -15.57 6.94
C MET A 175 -24.62 -16.58 6.14
N ARG A 176 -24.92 -16.75 4.85
CA ARG A 176 -24.26 -17.79 4.04
C ARG A 176 -23.16 -17.26 3.13
N HIS A 177 -23.23 -16.01 2.68
CA HIS A 177 -22.31 -15.50 1.66
C HIS A 177 -21.96 -14.03 1.90
N PHE A 178 -20.66 -13.73 1.95
CA PHE A 178 -20.07 -12.40 1.74
C PHE A 178 -19.58 -12.23 0.28
N GLY A 179 -19.87 -13.21 -0.60
CA GLY A 179 -19.30 -13.27 -1.94
C GLY A 179 -17.78 -13.26 -1.89
N ASN A 180 -17.15 -12.42 -2.71
CA ASN A 180 -15.69 -12.27 -2.72
C ASN A 180 -15.14 -11.69 -1.41
N TYR A 181 -15.95 -11.09 -0.53
CA TYR A 181 -15.45 -10.50 0.73
C TYR A 181 -15.30 -11.52 1.88
N GLU A 182 -15.73 -12.76 1.68
CA GLU A 182 -15.70 -13.79 2.74
C GLU A 182 -14.31 -14.02 3.31
N LEU A 183 -13.30 -14.03 2.43
CA LEU A 183 -11.91 -14.23 2.81
C LEU A 183 -11.39 -13.08 3.70
N ILE A 184 -11.72 -11.82 3.37
CA ILE A 184 -11.37 -10.65 4.19
C ILE A 184 -12.14 -10.67 5.50
N TYR A 185 -13.44 -10.92 5.44
CA TYR A 185 -14.30 -10.98 6.63
C TYR A 185 -13.77 -12.00 7.65
N ASN A 186 -13.46 -13.22 7.20
CA ASN A 186 -12.92 -14.26 8.06
C ASN A 186 -11.54 -13.89 8.62
N TYR A 187 -10.70 -13.23 7.83
CA TYR A 187 -9.41 -12.74 8.30
C TYR A 187 -9.55 -11.63 9.36
N LEU A 188 -10.43 -10.66 9.13
CA LEU A 188 -10.69 -9.58 10.10
C LEU A 188 -11.30 -10.11 11.40
N LEU A 189 -12.16 -11.13 11.31
CA LEU A 189 -12.66 -11.86 12.49
C LEU A 189 -11.55 -12.57 13.24
N GLU A 190 -10.66 -13.27 12.54
CA GLU A 190 -9.50 -13.97 13.13
C GLU A 190 -8.59 -12.99 13.88
N LYS A 191 -8.36 -11.81 13.30
CA LYS A 191 -7.58 -10.72 13.91
C LYS A 191 -8.37 -9.90 14.94
N LYS A 192 -9.64 -10.24 15.19
CA LYS A 192 -10.55 -9.57 16.14
C LYS A 192 -10.79 -8.08 15.85
N LEU A 193 -10.65 -7.68 14.59
CA LEU A 193 -10.89 -6.29 14.13
C LEU A 193 -12.37 -6.03 13.84
N ILE A 194 -13.17 -7.09 13.77
CA ILE A 194 -14.63 -7.04 13.67
C ILE A 194 -15.25 -8.11 14.54
N GLU A 195 -16.49 -7.90 14.94
CA GLU A 195 -17.27 -8.89 15.66
C GLU A 195 -18.06 -9.80 14.71
N LYS A 196 -18.33 -11.02 15.17
CA LYS A 196 -19.23 -11.92 14.47
C LYS A 196 -20.64 -11.35 14.50
N VAL A 197 -21.21 -11.11 13.33
CA VAL A 197 -22.55 -10.52 13.23
C VAL A 197 -23.58 -11.52 13.73
N ASN A 198 -24.23 -11.20 14.85
CA ASN A 198 -25.42 -11.89 15.29
C ASN A 198 -26.66 -11.14 14.77
N PHE A 199 -27.57 -11.91 14.17
CA PHE A 199 -28.68 -11.46 13.32
C PHE A 199 -29.66 -10.44 13.95
N ILE A 200 -29.57 -10.18 15.26
CA ILE A 200 -30.59 -9.45 16.01
C ILE A 200 -30.27 -7.96 16.18
N GLN A 201 -29.02 -7.50 15.94
CA GLN A 201 -28.63 -6.13 16.32
C GLN A 201 -27.80 -5.29 15.34
N SER A 202 -27.33 -5.78 14.19
CA SER A 202 -26.59 -4.89 13.27
C SER A 202 -26.61 -5.39 11.83
N MET A 203 -27.23 -4.59 10.94
CA MET A 203 -27.07 -4.70 9.47
C MET A 203 -25.79 -4.01 8.96
N THR A 204 -24.90 -3.59 9.86
CA THR A 204 -23.75 -2.75 9.50
C THR A 204 -22.51 -3.24 10.22
N THR A 205 -21.96 -4.37 9.77
CA THR A 205 -20.53 -4.62 10.02
C THR A 205 -19.75 -3.70 9.10
N GLU A 206 -19.18 -2.67 9.69
CA GLU A 206 -18.32 -1.74 8.98
C GLU A 206 -16.98 -2.45 8.72
N LEU A 207 -16.87 -3.07 7.54
CA LEU A 207 -15.62 -3.72 7.09
C LEU A 207 -14.50 -2.71 6.84
N ILE A 208 -14.79 -1.41 6.92
CA ILE A 208 -13.87 -0.31 6.65
C ILE A 208 -14.03 0.73 7.76
N ASN A 209 -13.45 0.42 8.90
CA ASN A 209 -13.38 1.31 10.06
C ASN A 209 -11.93 1.77 10.29
N SER A 210 -11.75 2.68 11.24
CA SER A 210 -10.45 3.28 11.55
C SER A 210 -9.42 2.26 12.02
N GLU A 211 -9.83 1.30 12.86
CA GLU A 211 -8.97 0.26 13.40
C GLU A 211 -8.43 -0.67 12.30
N ILE A 212 -9.28 -1.04 11.33
CA ILE A 212 -8.89 -1.86 10.18
C ILE A 212 -7.90 -1.09 9.28
N ALA A 213 -8.17 0.19 9.02
CA ALA A 213 -7.30 1.02 8.18
C ALA A 213 -5.91 1.19 8.83
N ASP A 214 -5.88 1.49 10.14
CA ASP A 214 -4.64 1.64 10.90
C ASP A 214 -3.89 0.31 10.99
N PHE A 215 -4.58 -0.82 11.21
CA PHE A 215 -3.98 -2.15 11.22
C PHE A 215 -3.26 -2.48 9.91
N PHE A 216 -3.87 -2.21 8.75
CA PHE A 216 -3.24 -2.45 7.46
C PHE A 216 -2.07 -1.49 7.18
N TRP A 217 -2.20 -0.24 7.62
CA TRP A 217 -1.12 0.74 7.51
C TRP A 217 0.10 0.31 8.32
N GLU A 218 -0.07 -0.04 9.59
CA GLU A 218 1.01 -0.48 10.46
C GLU A 218 1.69 -1.74 9.90
N ASN A 219 0.90 -2.73 9.45
CA ASN A 219 1.47 -3.94 8.84
C ASN A 219 2.20 -3.67 7.51
N CYS A 220 1.78 -2.64 6.74
CA CYS A 220 2.51 -2.20 5.57
C CYS A 220 3.88 -1.64 5.94
N GLN A 221 3.97 -0.80 6.98
CA GLN A 221 5.25 -0.29 7.47
C GLN A 221 6.17 -1.43 7.91
N THR A 222 5.66 -2.32 8.77
CA THR A 222 6.41 -3.49 9.26
C THR A 222 6.86 -4.40 8.11
N PHE A 223 6.07 -4.55 7.05
CA PHE A 223 6.45 -5.36 5.90
C PHE A 223 7.66 -4.78 5.17
N LEU A 224 7.65 -3.47 4.91
CA LEU A 224 8.74 -2.79 4.20
C LEU A 224 10.01 -2.74 5.04
N GLU A 225 9.88 -2.46 6.34
CA GLU A 225 10.98 -2.52 7.29
C GLU A 225 11.63 -3.92 7.29
N ASN A 226 10.83 -4.98 7.40
CA ASN A 226 11.31 -6.35 7.31
C ASN A 226 12.05 -6.66 6.00
N ILE A 227 11.56 -6.18 4.85
CA ILE A 227 12.24 -6.36 3.57
C ILE A 227 13.60 -5.68 3.58
N ILE A 228 13.67 -4.45 4.08
CA ILE A 228 14.91 -3.67 4.15
C ILE A 228 15.90 -4.33 5.10
N GLU A 229 15.48 -4.68 6.31
CA GLU A 229 16.35 -5.28 7.32
C GLU A 229 16.93 -6.62 6.86
N ASN A 230 16.13 -7.44 6.18
CA ASN A 230 16.48 -8.79 5.78
C ASN A 230 17.07 -8.91 4.35
N SER A 231 17.21 -7.80 3.61
CA SER A 231 17.79 -7.79 2.26
C SER A 231 18.95 -6.81 2.15
N GLU A 232 20.18 -7.33 2.24
CA GLU A 232 21.41 -6.54 2.08
C GLU A 232 21.50 -5.87 0.70
N ASN A 233 20.99 -6.53 -0.36
CA ASN A 233 20.98 -5.95 -1.70
C ASN A 233 20.15 -4.66 -1.76
N ILE A 234 18.98 -4.65 -1.12
CA ILE A 234 18.11 -3.47 -1.11
C ILE A 234 18.75 -2.30 -0.38
N LYS A 235 19.49 -2.55 0.71
CA LYS A 235 20.22 -1.50 1.44
C LYS A 235 21.30 -0.80 0.59
N MET A 236 21.73 -1.43 -0.50
CA MET A 236 22.72 -0.86 -1.43
C MET A 236 22.08 -0.08 -2.59
N LEU A 237 20.74 -0.11 -2.72
CA LEU A 237 20.01 0.54 -3.79
C LEU A 237 19.48 1.92 -3.36
N PRO A 238 19.36 2.89 -4.30
CA PRO A 238 18.76 4.20 -4.00
C PRO A 238 17.37 4.16 -3.35
N VAL A 239 16.58 3.12 -3.61
CA VAL A 239 15.25 2.91 -2.99
C VAL A 239 15.32 2.84 -1.46
N TYR A 240 16.47 2.47 -0.88
CA TYR A 240 16.70 2.52 0.56
C TYR A 240 16.62 3.96 1.09
N ASP A 241 17.29 4.90 0.42
CA ASP A 241 17.21 6.32 0.76
C ASP A 241 15.79 6.86 0.49
N SER A 242 15.15 6.43 -0.60
CA SER A 242 13.75 6.77 -0.89
C SER A 242 12.81 6.35 0.25
N TYR A 243 13.00 5.14 0.80
CA TYR A 243 12.24 4.65 1.96
C TYR A 243 12.45 5.52 3.19
N HIS A 244 13.69 5.81 3.55
CA HIS A 244 13.96 6.63 4.73
C HIS A 244 13.43 8.05 4.57
N ASN A 245 13.57 8.64 3.38
CA ASN A 245 12.95 9.94 3.11
C ASN A 245 11.41 9.92 3.20
N ALA A 246 10.77 8.78 2.96
CA ALA A 246 9.32 8.63 2.99
C ALA A 246 8.77 8.36 4.40
N PHE A 247 9.54 7.65 5.23
CA PHE A 247 9.09 7.12 6.52
C PHE A 247 9.82 7.67 7.75
N GLU A 248 11.04 8.17 7.60
CA GLU A 248 11.82 8.77 8.69
C GLU A 248 11.64 10.30 8.72
N GLU A 249 11.37 10.82 9.92
CA GLU A 249 11.22 12.25 10.23
C GLU A 249 12.54 12.86 10.75
#